data_AF-A0A2N2PJV7-F1
#
_entry.id   AF-A0A2N2PJV7-F1
#
_cell.length_a   1.000
_cell.length_b   1.000
_cell.length_c   1.000
_cell.angle_alpha   90.00
_cell.angle_beta   90.00
_cell.angle_gamma   90.00
#
_symmetry.space_group_name_H-M   'P 1'
#
loop_
_entity.id
_entity.type
_entity.pdbx_description
1 polymer ?
#
loop_
_entity_poly.entity_id
_entity_poly.type
_entity_poly.pdbx_seq_one_letter_code
_entity_poly.pdbx_strand_id
1 'polypeptide(L)'
;MCVHKLQNYLRTFRRRSGLSQQDISYLCGCQSGNKVSRYERFVREPSLRAAFIFEVVFKEHASDLFAGTFQEMHKSTIRRARFLLRRLERKAGSDPQFQQKLEVLREIAGLTRREPPCSSSQ
;
A
#
# COMPACT_ATOMS: atom_id res chain seq x y z
N MET A 1 17.48 -10.18 13.42
CA MET A 1 17.44 -10.48 11.97
C MET A 1 16.36 -9.61 11.33
N CYS A 2 16.67 -8.77 10.34
CA CYS A 2 15.65 -7.99 9.65
C CYS A 2 14.84 -8.92 8.74
N VAL A 3 13.57 -9.17 9.07
CA VAL A 3 12.67 -10.00 8.27
C VAL A 3 12.33 -9.23 6.99
N HIS A 4 12.90 -9.64 5.85
CA HIS A 4 12.54 -9.07 4.55
C HIS A 4 11.13 -9.54 4.18
N LYS A 5 10.18 -8.62 4.02
CA LYS A 5 8.83 -8.97 3.54
C LYS A 5 8.90 -9.49 2.11
N LEU A 6 8.11 -10.51 1.79
CA LEU A 6 7.93 -10.95 0.41
C LEU A 6 7.23 -9.84 -0.39
N GLN A 7 7.52 -9.74 -1.69
CA GLN A 7 6.89 -8.75 -2.56
C GLN A 7 5.36 -8.87 -2.53
N ASN A 8 4.84 -10.09 -2.60
CA ASN A 8 3.44 -10.39 -2.37
C ASN A 8 3.27 -11.70 -1.57
N TYR A 9 2.11 -11.83 -0.93
CA TYR A 9 1.70 -12.97 -0.10
C TYR A 9 0.51 -13.72 -0.70
N LEU A 10 0.14 -13.47 -1.95
CA LEU A 10 -1.05 -14.05 -2.59
C LEU A 10 -1.06 -15.58 -2.53
N ARG A 11 0.09 -16.22 -2.82
CA ARG A 11 0.22 -17.68 -2.74
C ARG A 11 -0.02 -18.20 -1.32
N THR A 12 0.43 -17.46 -0.31
CA THR A 12 0.24 -17.81 1.10
C THR A 12 -1.24 -17.79 1.47
N PHE A 13 -1.94 -16.69 1.17
CA PHE A 13 -3.38 -16.55 1.44
C PHE A 13 -4.23 -17.52 0.63
N ARG A 14 -3.88 -17.76 -0.64
CA ARG A 14 -4.56 -18.76 -1.47
C ARG A 14 -4.43 -20.17 -0.87
N ARG A 15 -3.22 -20.58 -0.47
CA ARG A 15 -3.03 -21.91 0.14
C ARG A 15 -3.74 -22.06 1.48
N ARG A 16 -3.78 -21.00 2.29
CA ARG A 16 -4.50 -20.99 3.58
C ARG A 16 -6.02 -21.09 3.43
N SER A 17 -6.58 -20.53 2.35
CA SER A 17 -8.02 -20.59 2.06
C SER A 17 -8.46 -21.91 1.39
N GLY A 18 -7.52 -22.77 0.99
CA GLY A 18 -7.84 -24.01 0.27
C GLY A 18 -8.20 -23.81 -1.21
N LEU A 19 -8.20 -22.58 -1.71
CA LEU A 19 -8.58 -22.26 -3.09
C LEU A 19 -7.48 -22.64 -4.08
N SER A 20 -7.85 -23.16 -5.24
CA SER A 20 -6.95 -23.37 -6.37
C SER A 20 -6.72 -22.07 -7.15
N GLN A 21 -5.71 -22.06 -8.03
CA GLN A 21 -5.52 -20.92 -8.95
C GLN A 21 -6.70 -20.77 -9.92
N GLN A 22 -7.40 -21.86 -10.21
CA GLN A 22 -8.58 -21.86 -11.08
C GLN A 22 -9.80 -21.24 -10.36
N ASP A 23 -9.99 -21.52 -9.07
CA ASP A 23 -11.06 -20.90 -8.28
C ASP A 23 -10.88 -19.39 -8.20
N ILE A 24 -9.65 -18.94 -7.93
CA ILE A 24 -9.30 -17.51 -7.94
C ILE A 24 -9.53 -16.90 -9.32
N SER A 25 -9.16 -17.61 -10.39
CA SER A 25 -9.39 -17.14 -11.76
C SER A 25 -10.87 -16.92 -12.04
N TYR A 26 -11.71 -17.87 -11.64
CA TYR A 26 -13.16 -17.81 -11.75
C TYR A 26 -13.72 -16.60 -10.97
N LEU A 27 -13.31 -16.42 -9.71
CA LEU A 27 -13.70 -15.27 -8.87
C LEU A 27 -13.22 -13.93 -9.44
N CYS A 28 -12.08 -13.92 -10.13
CA CYS A 28 -11.58 -12.75 -10.85
C CYS A 28 -12.35 -12.43 -12.13
N GLY A 29 -13.32 -13.25 -12.54
CA GLY A 29 -14.00 -13.14 -13.82
C GLY A 29 -13.07 -13.37 -15.01
N CYS A 30 -12.00 -14.16 -14.82
CA CYS A 30 -11.05 -14.46 -15.89
C CYS A 30 -11.02 -15.96 -16.20
N GLN A 31 -10.86 -16.28 -17.49
CA GLN A 31 -10.96 -17.66 -17.98
C GLN A 31 -9.68 -18.49 -17.78
N SER A 32 -8.61 -17.96 -17.16
CA SER A 32 -7.33 -18.67 -17.08
C SER A 32 -6.55 -18.44 -15.78
N GLY A 33 -6.31 -19.53 -15.04
CA GLY A 33 -5.46 -19.59 -13.84
C GLY A 33 -3.99 -19.19 -14.09
N ASN A 34 -3.53 -19.18 -15.36
CA ASN A 34 -2.20 -18.68 -15.72
C ASN A 34 -2.00 -17.20 -15.33
N LYS A 35 -3.08 -16.40 -15.27
CA LYS A 35 -3.01 -15.02 -14.77
C LYS A 35 -2.70 -14.99 -13.28
N VAL A 36 -3.36 -15.85 -12.49
CA VAL A 36 -3.15 -15.96 -11.04
C VAL A 36 -1.73 -16.40 -10.70
N SER A 37 -1.22 -17.42 -11.40
CA SER A 37 0.18 -17.88 -11.24
C SER A 37 1.20 -16.76 -11.52
N ARG A 38 0.92 -15.86 -12.46
CA ARG A 38 1.79 -14.70 -12.73
C ARG A 38 1.73 -13.65 -11.63
N TYR A 39 0.54 -13.41 -11.07
CA TYR A 39 0.37 -12.50 -9.93
C TYR A 39 1.07 -13.04 -8.67
N GLU A 40 0.89 -14.32 -8.36
CA GLU A 40 1.54 -14.97 -7.20
C GLU A 40 3.07 -14.90 -7.27
N ARG A 41 3.64 -15.08 -8.46
CA ARG A 41 5.10 -14.99 -8.65
C ARG A 41 5.61 -13.56 -8.81
N PHE A 42 4.73 -12.57 -8.76
CA PHE A 42 5.04 -11.16 -9.01
C PHE A 42 5.75 -10.89 -10.34
N VAL A 43 5.64 -11.80 -11.32
CA VAL A 43 6.15 -11.58 -12.68
C VAL A 43 5.23 -10.66 -13.50
N ARG A 44 4.05 -10.34 -12.95
CA ARG A 44 3.13 -9.34 -13.44
C ARG A 44 2.46 -8.66 -12.25
N GLU A 45 2.42 -7.34 -12.26
CA GLU A 45 1.67 -6.58 -11.25
C GLU A 45 0.16 -6.81 -11.46
N PRO A 46 -0.60 -7.11 -10.39
CA PRO A 46 -2.05 -7.20 -10.49
C PRO A 46 -2.65 -5.84 -10.81
N SER A 47 -3.70 -5.83 -11.63
CA SER A 47 -4.46 -4.60 -11.84
C SER A 47 -5.18 -4.19 -10.55
N LEU A 48 -5.57 -2.92 -10.45
CA LEU A 48 -6.38 -2.44 -9.32
C LEU A 48 -7.64 -3.30 -9.10
N ARG A 49 -8.31 -3.70 -10.19
CA ARG A 49 -9.46 -4.60 -10.15
C ARG A 49 -9.10 -5.97 -9.54
N ALA A 50 -7.96 -6.55 -9.92
CA ALA A 50 -7.52 -7.81 -9.35
C ALA A 50 -7.15 -7.66 -7.86
N ALA A 51 -6.49 -6.56 -7.48
CA ALA A 51 -6.16 -6.27 -6.08
C ALA A 51 -7.41 -6.23 -5.20
N PHE A 52 -8.46 -5.50 -5.61
CA PHE A 52 -9.72 -5.45 -4.86
C PHE A 52 -10.44 -6.81 -4.80
N ILE A 53 -10.38 -7.60 -5.86
CA ILE A 53 -10.93 -8.97 -5.82
C ILE A 53 -10.17 -9.81 -4.78
N PHE A 54 -8.84 -9.70 -4.73
CA PHE A 54 -8.06 -10.39 -3.71
C PHE A 54 -8.40 -9.94 -2.29
N GLU A 55 -8.65 -8.65 -2.06
CA GLU A 55 -9.13 -8.17 -0.74
C GLU A 55 -10.46 -8.82 -0.36
N VAL A 56 -11.41 -8.88 -1.30
CA VAL A 56 -12.73 -9.48 -1.05
C VAL A 56 -12.62 -10.98 -0.75
N VAL A 57 -11.75 -11.69 -1.48
CA VAL A 57 -11.57 -13.14 -1.37
C VAL A 57 -10.80 -13.52 -0.10
N PHE A 58 -9.72 -12.80 0.22
CA PHE A 58 -8.84 -13.13 1.33
C PHE A 58 -9.18 -12.40 2.63
N LYS A 59 -10.09 -11.40 2.60
CA LYS A 59 -10.47 -10.57 3.75
C LYS A 59 -9.30 -9.83 4.39
N GLU A 60 -8.38 -9.38 3.54
CA GLU A 60 -7.12 -8.72 3.93
C GLU A 60 -6.90 -7.51 3.04
N HIS A 61 -6.27 -6.47 3.58
CA HIS A 61 -5.97 -5.27 2.79
C HIS A 61 -4.92 -5.57 1.71
N ALA A 62 -5.02 -4.89 0.56
CA ALA A 62 -4.06 -5.00 -0.52
C ALA A 62 -2.64 -4.62 -0.05
N SER A 63 -2.53 -3.69 0.90
CA SER A 63 -1.25 -3.34 1.54
C SER A 63 -0.61 -4.51 2.28
N ASP A 64 -1.38 -5.47 2.78
CA ASP A 64 -0.88 -6.67 3.46
C ASP A 64 -0.63 -7.81 2.47
N LEU A 65 -1.52 -7.95 1.48
CA LEU A 65 -1.36 -8.91 0.38
C LEU A 65 -0.12 -8.61 -0.48
N PHE A 66 0.23 -7.33 -0.66
CA PHE A 66 1.38 -6.85 -1.45
C PHE A 66 2.41 -6.14 -0.57
N ALA A 67 2.64 -6.63 0.66
CA ALA A 67 3.36 -5.87 1.68
C ALA A 67 4.79 -5.46 1.33
N GLY A 68 5.53 -6.25 0.55
CA GLY A 68 6.85 -5.84 0.07
C GLY A 68 6.77 -4.66 -0.90
N THR A 69 5.86 -4.75 -1.88
CA THR A 69 5.61 -3.66 -2.84
C THR A 69 5.08 -2.41 -2.16
N PHE A 70 4.14 -2.57 -1.24
CA PHE A 70 3.61 -1.46 -0.44
C PHE A 70 4.72 -0.79 0.37
N GLN A 71 5.60 -1.55 1.02
CA GLN A 71 6.71 -1.00 1.80
C GLN A 71 7.69 -0.19 0.93
N GLU A 72 8.01 -0.69 -0.27
CA GLU A 72 8.86 0.01 -1.23
C GLU A 72 8.22 1.32 -1.70
N MET A 73 6.94 1.27 -2.10
CA MET A 73 6.17 2.43 -2.54
C MET A 73 5.98 3.45 -1.42
N HIS A 74 5.76 3.00 -0.19
CA HIS A 74 5.65 3.85 0.99
C HIS A 74 6.96 4.61 1.24
N LYS A 75 8.11 3.91 1.25
CA LYS A 75 9.44 4.55 1.41
C LYS A 75 9.71 5.58 0.32
N SER A 76 9.45 5.23 -0.95
CA SER A 76 9.69 6.13 -2.08
C SER A 76 8.78 7.35 -2.04
N THR A 77 7.53 7.20 -1.58
CA THR A 77 6.55 8.29 -1.44
C THR A 77 6.93 9.24 -0.32
N ILE A 78 7.31 8.74 0.87
CA ILE A 78 7.83 9.57 1.97
C ILE A 78 9.04 10.38 1.51
N ARG A 79 9.98 9.74 0.80
CA ARG A 79 11.17 10.42 0.28
C ARG A 79 10.79 11.55 -0.68
N ARG A 80 9.86 11.30 -1.61
CA ARG A 80 9.36 12.31 -2.56
C ARG A 80 8.62 13.46 -1.85
N ALA A 81 7.81 13.15 -0.85
CA ALA A 81 7.12 14.16 -0.04
C ALA A 81 8.10 15.11 0.65
N ARG A 82 9.17 14.57 1.26
CA ARG A 82 10.24 15.39 1.87
C ARG A 82 10.93 16.31 0.86
N PHE A 83 11.21 15.82 -0.35
CA PHE A 83 11.80 16.65 -1.39
C PHE A 83 10.85 17.77 -1.86
N LEU A 84 9.57 17.44 -2.04
CA LEU A 84 8.58 18.43 -2.45
C LEU A 84 8.37 19.49 -1.37
N LEU A 85 8.32 19.10 -0.10
CA LEU A 85 8.23 20.01 1.04
C LEU A 85 9.38 21.03 1.03
N ARG A 86 10.63 20.56 0.98
CA ARG A 86 11.82 21.44 0.90
C ARG A 86 11.83 22.34 -0.34
N ARG A 87 11.22 21.92 -1.44
CA ARG A 87 11.11 22.73 -2.66
C ARG A 87 10.07 23.83 -2.50
N LEU A 88 8.98 23.56 -1.80
CA LEU A 88 7.92 24.53 -1.56
C LEU A 88 8.32 25.55 -0.49
N GLU A 89 8.95 25.13 0.61
CA GLU A 89 9.43 26.05 1.66
C GLU A 89 10.35 27.15 1.12
N ARG A 90 11.10 26.87 0.04
CA ARG A 90 11.94 27.86 -0.66
C ARG A 90 11.18 28.89 -1.50
N LYS A 91 9.92 28.63 -1.86
CA LYS A 91 9.11 29.50 -2.74
C LYS A 91 8.31 30.58 -2.01
N ALA A 92 8.35 30.62 -0.67
CA ALA A 92 7.69 31.65 0.16
C ALA A 92 6.19 31.91 -0.16
N GLY A 93 5.44 30.88 -0.53
CA GLY A 93 3.98 30.98 -0.67
C GLY A 93 3.33 31.20 0.71
N SER A 94 2.32 32.06 0.77
CA SER A 94 1.66 32.42 2.04
C SER A 94 0.14 32.28 2.00
N ASP A 95 -0.43 31.89 0.85
CA ASP A 95 -1.87 31.70 0.74
C ASP A 95 -2.35 30.44 1.51
N PRO A 96 -3.63 30.38 1.90
CA PRO A 96 -4.15 29.25 2.66
C PRO A 96 -4.00 27.89 1.97
N GLN A 97 -4.11 27.82 0.63
CA GLN A 97 -3.96 26.56 -0.10
C GLN A 97 -2.50 26.07 -0.06
N PHE A 98 -1.55 27.00 -0.11
CA PHE A 98 -0.14 26.70 0.04
C PHE A 98 0.18 26.15 1.43
N GLN A 99 -0.37 26.74 2.50
CA GLN A 99 -0.18 26.22 3.86
C GLN A 99 -0.80 24.82 4.02
N GLN A 100 -2.02 24.61 3.52
CA GLN A 100 -2.67 23.29 3.54
C GLN A 100 -1.81 22.23 2.81
N LYS A 101 -1.22 22.62 1.67
CA LYS A 101 -0.33 21.73 0.90
C LYS A 101 0.93 21.37 1.67
N LEU A 102 1.53 22.31 2.42
CA LEU A 102 2.70 22.02 3.26
C LEU A 102 2.34 21.08 4.41
N GLU A 103 1.18 21.27 5.04
CA GLU A 103 0.67 20.41 6.11
C GLU A 103 0.51 18.95 5.64
N VAL A 104 -0.20 18.73 4.53
CA VAL A 104 -0.37 17.39 3.95
C VAL A 104 0.98 16.73 3.65
N LEU A 105 1.95 17.49 3.15
CA LEU A 105 3.30 16.96 2.88
C LEU A 105 4.09 16.64 4.15
N ARG A 106 3.88 17.37 5.24
CA ARG A 106 4.49 17.07 6.54
C ARG A 106 3.90 15.79 7.13
N GLU A 107 2.59 15.60 7.02
CA GLU A 107 1.92 14.36 7.43
C GLU A 107 2.45 13.15 6.65
N ILE A 108 2.48 13.23 5.31
CA ILE A 108 3.01 12.17 4.47
C ILE A 108 4.49 11.91 4.79
N ALA A 109 5.28 12.94 5.08
CA ALA A 109 6.70 12.80 5.41
C ALA A 109 6.97 12.20 6.81
N GLY A 110 5.93 12.03 7.63
CA GLY A 110 6.02 11.62 9.03
C GLY A 110 6.64 12.68 9.93
N LEU A 111 6.48 13.96 9.58
CA LEU A 111 7.05 15.11 10.28
C LEU A 111 6.05 15.79 11.24
N THR A 112 4.78 15.40 11.21
CA THR A 112 3.81 15.78 12.25
C THR A 112 3.98 14.86 13.46
N ARG A 113 4.22 15.43 14.65
CA ARG A 113 4.02 14.68 15.90
C ARG A 113 2.52 14.44 16.02
N ARG A 114 2.09 13.17 16.03
CA ARG A 114 0.84 12.84 16.73
C ARG A 114 1.14 13.01 18.21
N GLU A 115 0.66 14.09 18.82
CA GLU A 115 0.52 14.05 20.27
C GLU A 115 -0.46 12.93 20.61
N PRO A 116 -0.11 11.98 21.50
CA PRO A 116 -1.08 11.03 22.00
C PRO A 116 -2.21 11.82 22.68
N PRO A 117 -3.49 11.42 22.52
CA PRO A 117 -4.56 12.06 23.26
C PRO A 117 -4.24 11.94 24.75
N CYS A 118 -4.08 13.09 25.40
CA CYS A 118 -3.82 13.19 26.83
C CYS A 118 -4.96 12.47 27.55
N SER A 119 -4.72 11.25 28.05
CA SER A 119 -5.67 10.50 28.84
C SER A 119 -5.95 11.30 30.09
N SER A 120 -7.09 12.01 30.09
CA SER A 120 -7.60 12.71 31.25
C SER A 120 -8.03 11.65 32.25
N SER A 121 -7.20 11.44 33.27
CA SER A 121 -7.62 10.73 34.47
C SER A 121 -8.76 11.51 35.12
N GLN A 122 -9.92 10.89 35.21
CA GLN A 122 -10.93 11.15 36.24
C GLN A 122 -11.37 9.80 36.79
#